data_AF-A0A137NXP4-F1
#
_entry.id   AF-A0A137NXP4-F1
#
_cell.length_a   1.000
_cell.length_b   1.000
_cell.length_c   1.000
_cell.angle_alpha   90.00
_cell.angle_beta   90.00
_cell.angle_gamma   90.00
#
_symmetry.space_group_name_H-M   'P 1'
#
loop_
_entity.id
_entity.type
_entity.pdbx_description
1 polymer ?
#
loop_
_entity_poly.entity_id
_entity_poly.type
_entity_poly.pdbx_seq_one_letter_code
_entity_poly.pdbx_strand_id
1 'polypeptide(L)'
;LSVIALSEISAHMDIKNPPARTSRFSEYWNRIGKVDYDLNAPLSTYNAYAKPYPCKGAPVGEPQAVWKAGETYDISFEYAAIHNGGHCQFGLSWDNAKTIVTIKTIMKRCFLDGITIPVTIPASAPPGNATFTWTWVNAAGNREYYMNCVDVTLTGGPANGKVTGPENLRANMP
;
A
#
# COMPACT_ATOMS: atom_id res chain seq x y z
N LEU A 1 10.32 -26.77 -31.89
CA LEU A 1 10.34 -26.12 -30.56
C LEU A 1 9.44 -24.90 -30.62
N SER A 2 8.26 -24.93 -30.01
CA SER A 2 7.43 -23.73 -29.85
C SER A 2 8.02 -22.89 -28.72
N VAL A 3 8.55 -21.72 -29.06
CA VAL A 3 8.91 -20.71 -28.08
C VAL A 3 7.60 -20.06 -27.63
N ILE A 4 7.07 -20.51 -26.49
CA ILE A 4 5.98 -19.80 -25.82
C ILE A 4 6.60 -18.51 -25.29
N ALA A 5 6.39 -17.41 -26.00
CA ALA A 5 6.65 -16.08 -25.48
C ALA A 5 5.68 -15.85 -24.31
N LEU A 6 6.15 -16.07 -23.09
CA LEU A 6 5.48 -15.62 -21.88
C LEU A 6 5.42 -14.09 -21.97
N SER A 7 4.28 -13.53 -22.34
CA SER A 7 4.06 -12.10 -22.24
C SER A 7 4.23 -11.71 -20.77
N GLU A 8 5.29 -10.96 -20.47
CA GLU A 8 5.52 -10.36 -19.17
C GLU A 8 4.46 -9.27 -18.93
N ILE A 9 3.27 -9.67 -18.50
CA ILE A 9 2.27 -8.71 -18.06
C ILE A 9 2.74 -8.25 -16.68
N SER A 10 3.24 -7.03 -16.57
CA SER A 10 3.51 -6.38 -15.28
C SER A 10 2.18 -5.94 -14.67
N ALA A 11 1.96 -6.22 -13.39
CA ALA A 11 0.76 -5.67 -12.76
C ALA A 11 0.97 -4.18 -12.56
N HIS A 12 -0.11 -3.44 -12.74
CA HIS A 12 -0.14 -2.04 -12.41
C HIS A 12 -1.30 -1.84 -11.46
N MET A 13 -0.97 -1.54 -10.20
CA MET A 13 -1.90 -1.45 -9.07
C MET A 13 -1.47 -0.33 -8.13
N ASP A 14 -2.39 0.57 -7.78
CA ASP A 14 -2.19 1.58 -6.75
C ASP A 14 -3.46 1.86 -5.94
N ILE A 15 -3.31 2.33 -4.70
CA ILE A 15 -4.43 2.80 -3.90
C ILE A 15 -4.99 4.06 -4.56
N LYS A 16 -6.26 3.99 -4.91
CA LYS A 16 -7.05 5.08 -5.46
C LYS A 16 -7.69 5.93 -4.37
N ASN A 17 -8.30 5.29 -3.37
CA ASN A 17 -8.94 5.97 -2.26
C ASN A 17 -8.72 5.23 -0.93
N PRO A 18 -8.23 5.92 0.12
CA PRO A 18 -7.68 7.28 0.08
C PRO A 18 -6.41 7.36 -0.79
N PRO A 19 -6.20 8.44 -1.57
CA PRO A 19 -5.09 8.52 -2.51
C PRO A 19 -3.72 8.29 -1.85
N ALA A 20 -2.88 7.48 -2.46
CA ALA A 20 -1.50 7.32 -2.01
C ALA A 20 -0.66 8.59 -2.22
N ARG A 21 0.50 8.64 -1.55
CA ARG A 21 1.53 9.64 -1.82
C ARG A 21 1.84 9.69 -3.31
N THR A 22 2.01 10.90 -3.84
CA THR A 22 2.25 11.22 -5.25
C THR A 22 1.18 10.67 -6.21
N SER A 23 0.02 10.24 -5.73
CA SER A 23 -1.06 9.71 -6.57
C SER A 23 -1.74 10.80 -7.38
N ARG A 24 -2.06 10.48 -8.65
CA ARG A 24 -2.90 11.32 -9.52
C ARG A 24 -4.32 11.52 -8.99
N PHE A 25 -4.76 10.70 -8.03
CA PHE A 25 -6.07 10.83 -7.40
C PHE A 25 -6.10 11.83 -6.23
N SER A 26 -4.94 12.35 -5.82
CA SER A 26 -4.84 13.33 -4.74
C SER A 26 -4.86 14.76 -5.28
N GLU A 27 -5.80 15.58 -4.80
CA GLU A 27 -5.83 17.02 -5.14
C GLU A 27 -4.54 17.73 -4.70
N TYR A 28 -3.97 17.35 -3.54
CA TYR A 28 -2.73 17.93 -3.02
C TYR A 28 -1.56 17.69 -3.98
N TRP A 29 -1.32 16.44 -4.38
CA TRP A 29 -0.18 16.09 -5.23
C TRP A 29 -0.30 16.67 -6.65
N ASN A 30 -1.54 16.75 -7.18
CA ASN A 30 -1.82 17.46 -8.43
C ASN A 30 -1.52 18.96 -8.32
N ARG A 31 -2.02 19.62 -7.26
CA ARG A 31 -1.85 21.06 -7.04
C ARG A 31 -0.38 21.49 -6.98
N ILE A 32 0.48 20.66 -6.41
CA ILE A 32 1.91 20.97 -6.29
C ILE A 32 2.77 20.40 -7.43
N GLY A 33 2.16 19.77 -8.43
CA GLY A 33 2.86 19.24 -9.60
C GLY A 33 3.84 18.11 -9.31
N LYS A 34 3.56 17.27 -8.29
CA LYS A 34 4.42 16.15 -7.87
C LYS A 34 3.74 14.78 -8.01
N VAL A 35 2.93 14.62 -9.05
CA VAL A 35 2.29 13.34 -9.37
C VAL A 35 3.32 12.38 -9.97
N ASP A 36 3.36 11.16 -9.45
CA ASP A 36 4.04 10.02 -10.07
C ASP A 36 3.04 9.27 -10.96
N TYR A 37 3.15 9.47 -12.27
CA TYR A 37 2.25 8.83 -13.25
C TYR A 37 2.51 7.32 -13.40
N ASP A 38 3.58 6.82 -12.80
CA ASP A 38 3.97 5.42 -12.77
C ASP A 38 3.81 4.83 -11.34
N LEU A 39 2.96 5.45 -10.51
CA LEU A 39 2.75 5.02 -9.12
C LEU A 39 2.17 3.60 -9.01
N ASN A 40 1.53 3.12 -10.06
CA ASN A 40 0.95 1.77 -10.14
C ASN A 40 1.97 0.67 -10.49
N ALA A 41 3.17 1.01 -10.99
CA ALA A 41 4.24 0.05 -11.24
C ALA A 41 4.73 -0.66 -9.96
N PRO A 42 5.42 -1.80 -10.04
CA PRO A 42 5.99 -2.42 -8.84
C PRO A 42 7.05 -1.53 -8.16
N LEU A 43 7.21 -1.68 -6.84
CA LEU A 43 8.37 -1.12 -6.12
C LEU A 43 9.65 -1.86 -6.54
N SER A 44 9.56 -3.19 -6.63
CA SER A 44 10.65 -4.03 -7.10
C SER A 44 10.15 -5.29 -7.80
N THR A 45 11.05 -5.88 -8.58
CA THR A 45 10.90 -7.18 -9.21
C THR A 45 12.04 -8.09 -8.78
N TYR A 46 11.96 -9.39 -9.07
CA TYR A 46 13.06 -10.33 -8.79
C TYR A 46 14.43 -9.88 -9.35
N ASN A 47 14.46 -9.17 -10.49
CA ASN A 47 15.70 -8.77 -11.17
C ASN A 47 16.04 -7.28 -11.01
N ALA A 48 15.16 -6.46 -10.44
CA ALA A 48 15.35 -5.01 -10.44
C ALA A 48 14.63 -4.31 -9.29
N TYR A 49 15.30 -3.31 -8.74
CA TYR A 49 14.75 -2.42 -7.74
C TYR A 49 14.36 -1.09 -8.38
N ALA A 50 13.12 -0.99 -8.85
CA ALA A 50 12.67 0.12 -9.68
C ALA A 50 12.46 1.41 -8.87
N LYS A 51 11.94 1.29 -7.63
CA LYS A 51 11.64 2.44 -6.76
C LYS A 51 12.14 2.20 -5.33
N PRO A 52 12.57 3.25 -4.62
CA PRO A 52 13.12 3.11 -3.28
C PRO A 52 12.07 2.73 -2.22
N TYR A 53 12.49 1.99 -1.21
CA TYR A 53 11.71 1.53 -0.07
C TYR A 53 12.08 2.40 1.14
N PRO A 54 11.11 2.81 1.96
CA PRO A 54 9.67 2.58 1.83
C PRO A 54 8.99 3.60 0.90
N CYS A 55 7.70 3.39 0.64
CA CYS A 55 6.81 4.37 0.00
C CYS A 55 7.25 4.85 -1.40
N LYS A 56 8.07 4.06 -2.12
CA LYS A 56 8.64 4.48 -3.42
C LYS A 56 9.48 5.76 -3.34
N GLY A 57 10.00 6.08 -2.14
CA GLY A 57 10.73 7.31 -1.86
C GLY A 57 9.86 8.57 -1.84
N ALA A 58 8.54 8.43 -1.92
CA ALA A 58 7.64 9.57 -1.93
C ALA A 58 7.69 10.30 -0.58
N PRO A 59 7.82 11.64 -0.58
CA PRO A 59 7.81 12.43 0.64
C PRO A 59 6.44 12.36 1.33
N VAL A 60 6.43 12.59 2.64
CA VAL A 60 5.18 12.79 3.41
C VAL A 60 4.42 13.98 2.81
N GLY A 61 3.11 13.81 2.61
CA GLY A 61 2.22 14.87 2.13
C GLY A 61 1.17 15.27 3.16
N GLU A 62 0.15 16.01 2.70
CA GLU A 62 -1.04 16.26 3.50
C GLU A 62 -1.80 14.95 3.79
N PRO A 63 -2.39 14.77 4.99
CA PRO A 63 -3.26 13.64 5.25
C PRO A 63 -4.40 13.55 4.24
N GLN A 64 -4.60 12.35 3.68
CA GLN A 64 -5.61 12.07 2.65
C GLN A 64 -6.90 11.50 3.25
N ALA A 65 -6.89 11.20 4.55
CA ALA A 65 -8.07 10.79 5.30
C ALA A 65 -7.93 11.09 6.80
N VAL A 66 -9.07 11.22 7.48
CA VAL A 66 -9.16 11.23 8.94
C VAL A 66 -9.92 9.97 9.36
N TRP A 67 -9.30 9.15 10.19
CA TRP A 67 -9.83 7.86 10.61
C TRP A 67 -9.91 7.78 12.13
N LYS A 68 -10.90 7.07 12.63
CA LYS A 68 -11.12 6.80 14.04
C LYS A 68 -10.62 5.40 14.38
N ALA A 69 -9.88 5.29 15.48
CA ALA A 69 -9.45 4.00 16.00
C ALA A 69 -10.67 3.09 16.29
N GLY A 70 -10.59 1.83 15.88
CA GLY A 70 -11.64 0.82 16.04
C GLY A 70 -12.63 0.74 14.87
N GLU A 71 -12.60 1.70 13.94
CA GLU A 71 -13.47 1.69 12.76
C GLU A 71 -12.83 1.00 11.56
N THR A 72 -13.67 0.64 10.58
CA THR A 72 -13.28 -0.01 9.34
C THR A 72 -13.45 0.95 8.17
N TYR A 73 -12.42 1.02 7.33
CA TYR A 73 -12.40 1.91 6.16
C TYR A 73 -12.15 1.11 4.89
N ASP A 74 -12.85 1.47 3.83
CA ASP A 74 -12.70 0.86 2.52
C ASP A 74 -11.50 1.45 1.79
N ILE A 75 -10.56 0.59 1.44
CA ILE A 75 -9.38 0.93 0.64
C ILE A 75 -9.64 0.44 -0.78
N SER A 76 -9.84 1.36 -1.71
CA SER A 76 -10.10 1.02 -3.12
C SER A 76 -8.86 1.24 -3.98
N PHE A 77 -8.73 0.41 -5.01
CA PHE A 77 -7.56 0.40 -5.87
C PHE A 77 -7.91 0.69 -7.32
N GLU A 78 -7.01 1.38 -8.02
CA GLU A 78 -6.97 1.42 -9.47
C GLU A 78 -6.06 0.28 -9.95
N TYR A 79 -6.43 -0.36 -11.06
CA TYR A 79 -5.72 -1.54 -11.53
C TYR A 79 -5.74 -1.70 -13.04
N ALA A 80 -4.68 -2.31 -13.57
CA ALA A 80 -4.66 -2.90 -14.90
C ALA A 80 -4.82 -4.43 -14.85
N ALA A 81 -4.15 -5.10 -13.90
CA ALA A 81 -4.18 -6.55 -13.76
C ALA A 81 -4.01 -6.97 -12.30
N ILE A 82 -4.84 -7.92 -11.85
CA ILE A 82 -4.81 -8.45 -10.48
C ILE A 82 -3.92 -9.70 -10.34
N HIS A 83 -3.34 -10.22 -11.43
CA HIS A 83 -2.37 -11.32 -11.41
C HIS A 83 -2.75 -12.55 -10.60
N ASN A 84 -4.00 -13.03 -10.76
CA ASN A 84 -4.57 -14.14 -9.98
C ASN A 84 -4.49 -13.91 -8.45
N GLY A 85 -4.44 -12.65 -8.04
CA GLY A 85 -4.36 -12.20 -6.68
C GLY A 85 -2.95 -12.25 -6.09
N GLY A 86 -2.80 -12.91 -4.95
CA GLY A 86 -1.54 -12.96 -4.20
C GLY A 86 -1.69 -12.50 -2.76
N HIS A 87 -0.62 -11.92 -2.22
CA HIS A 87 -0.49 -11.63 -0.79
C HIS A 87 -0.50 -10.13 -0.54
N CYS A 88 -1.49 -9.62 0.17
CA CYS A 88 -1.50 -8.22 0.60
C CYS A 88 -1.28 -8.10 2.10
N GLN A 89 -0.55 -7.07 2.50
CA GLN A 89 -0.50 -6.61 3.88
C GLN A 89 -0.88 -5.14 3.95
N PHE A 90 -1.58 -4.80 5.04
CA PHE A 90 -1.92 -3.44 5.41
C PHE A 90 -1.32 -3.14 6.76
N GLY A 91 -0.73 -1.97 6.91
CA GLY A 91 0.04 -1.61 8.09
C GLY A 91 -0.10 -0.15 8.49
N LEU A 92 0.37 0.14 9.70
CA LEU A 92 0.49 1.48 10.25
C LEU A 92 1.92 1.75 10.68
N SER A 93 2.31 3.01 10.58
CA SER A 93 3.61 3.53 10.99
C SER A 93 3.46 4.95 11.53
N TRP A 94 4.28 5.30 12.53
CA TRP A 94 4.38 6.65 13.09
C TRP A 94 5.76 7.29 12.84
N ASP A 95 6.63 6.62 12.09
CA ASP A 95 8.01 7.05 11.82
C ASP A 95 8.32 7.12 10.32
N ASN A 96 7.30 7.45 9.52
CA ASN A 96 7.36 7.54 8.07
C ASN A 96 7.73 6.20 7.39
N ALA A 97 7.03 5.14 7.79
CA ALA A 97 7.17 3.78 7.27
C ALA A 97 8.56 3.15 7.47
N LYS A 98 9.37 3.67 8.41
CA LYS A 98 10.63 3.02 8.81
C LYS A 98 10.36 1.73 9.58
N THR A 99 9.37 1.79 10.48
CA THR A 99 8.77 0.63 11.14
C THR A 99 7.30 0.54 10.74
N ILE A 100 6.86 -0.65 10.33
CA ILE A 100 5.49 -0.90 9.90
C ILE A 100 4.93 -2.06 10.70
N VAL A 101 3.84 -1.80 11.43
CA VAL A 101 3.08 -2.83 12.12
C VAL A 101 1.95 -3.30 11.22
N THR A 102 1.97 -4.57 10.82
CA THR A 102 0.91 -5.14 9.98
C THR A 102 -0.35 -5.37 10.80
N ILE A 103 -1.45 -4.77 10.36
CA ILE A 103 -2.77 -4.83 10.99
C ILE A 103 -3.76 -5.73 10.25
N LYS A 104 -3.50 -6.02 8.96
CA LYS A 104 -4.29 -6.99 8.19
C LYS A 104 -3.40 -7.68 7.16
N THR A 105 -3.58 -9.00 7.02
CA THR A 105 -2.95 -9.81 5.98
C THR A 105 -4.01 -10.55 5.19
N ILE A 106 -3.95 -10.51 3.86
CA ILE A 106 -4.77 -11.33 2.96
C ILE A 106 -3.81 -12.25 2.21
N MET A 107 -3.89 -13.54 2.50
CA MET A 107 -2.96 -14.54 1.98
C MET A 107 -3.56 -15.21 0.75
N LYS A 108 -2.81 -15.26 -0.36
CA LYS A 108 -3.13 -15.91 -1.66
C LYS A 108 -4.28 -15.28 -2.45
N ARG A 109 -5.24 -14.63 -1.77
CA ARG A 109 -6.51 -14.19 -2.35
C ARG A 109 -6.68 -12.68 -2.48
N CYS A 110 -5.62 -11.89 -2.29
CA CYS A 110 -5.79 -10.44 -2.43
C CYS A 110 -6.36 -10.09 -3.81
N PHE A 111 -7.37 -9.22 -3.87
CA PHE A 111 -8.11 -8.83 -5.08
C PHE A 111 -8.98 -9.89 -5.76
N LEU A 112 -9.03 -11.14 -5.27
CA LEU A 112 -9.93 -12.16 -5.82
C LEU A 112 -11.38 -11.98 -5.38
N ASP A 113 -11.59 -11.38 -4.21
CA ASP A 113 -12.92 -11.18 -3.61
C ASP A 113 -13.42 -9.73 -3.78
N GLY A 114 -12.70 -8.90 -4.56
CA GLY A 114 -13.02 -7.51 -4.83
C GLY A 114 -11.79 -6.59 -4.81
N ILE A 115 -11.91 -5.45 -5.51
CA ILE A 115 -10.86 -4.43 -5.62
C ILE A 115 -10.96 -3.35 -4.54
N THR A 116 -11.98 -3.42 -3.70
CA THR A 116 -12.13 -2.60 -2.50
C THR A 116 -11.96 -3.51 -1.29
N ILE A 117 -11.02 -3.17 -0.42
CA ILE A 117 -10.65 -4.00 0.72
C ILE A 117 -10.99 -3.25 2.01
N PRO A 118 -11.91 -3.76 2.85
CA PRO A 118 -12.19 -3.15 4.15
C PRO A 118 -11.01 -3.40 5.10
N VAL A 119 -10.51 -2.36 5.76
CA VAL A 119 -9.41 -2.46 6.72
C VAL A 119 -9.81 -1.81 8.04
N THR A 120 -9.77 -2.59 9.12
CA THR A 120 -10.09 -2.11 10.47
C THR A 120 -8.84 -1.50 11.11
N ILE A 121 -8.94 -0.24 11.54
CA ILE A 121 -7.89 0.41 12.33
C ILE A 121 -7.99 -0.10 13.77
N PRO A 122 -6.89 -0.59 14.38
CA PRO A 122 -6.92 -1.10 15.75
C PRO A 122 -7.46 -0.05 16.73
N ALA A 123 -8.37 -0.45 17.63
CA ALA A 123 -8.92 0.45 18.66
C ALA A 123 -7.85 1.00 19.62
N SER A 124 -6.69 0.32 19.71
CA SER A 124 -5.54 0.73 20.50
C SER A 124 -4.64 1.73 19.78
N ALA A 125 -4.92 2.10 18.52
CA ALA A 125 -4.13 3.07 17.79
C ALA A 125 -4.20 4.45 18.47
N PRO A 126 -3.05 5.09 18.77
CA PRO A 126 -3.07 6.42 19.35
C PRO A 126 -3.51 7.47 18.31
N PRO A 127 -4.17 8.56 18.76
CA PRO A 127 -4.50 9.67 17.87
C PRO A 127 -3.23 10.40 17.39
N GLY A 128 -3.31 11.00 16.20
CA GLY A 128 -2.21 11.75 15.58
C GLY A 128 -1.95 11.33 14.13
N ASN A 129 -0.94 11.95 13.51
CA ASN A 129 -0.56 11.61 12.14
C ASN A 129 0.13 10.25 12.08
N ALA A 130 -0.27 9.44 11.10
CA ALA A 130 0.30 8.14 10.82
C ALA A 130 0.42 7.92 9.31
N THR A 131 1.28 6.99 8.92
CA THR A 131 1.36 6.47 7.56
C THR A 131 0.67 5.12 7.51
N PHE A 132 -0.40 5.03 6.74
CA PHE A 132 -1.03 3.78 6.35
C PHE A 132 -0.30 3.19 5.14
N THR A 133 0.04 1.91 5.19
CA THR A 133 0.80 1.24 4.15
C THR A 133 0.01 0.09 3.56
N TRP A 134 0.09 -0.09 2.26
CA TRP A 134 -0.31 -1.32 1.58
C TRP A 134 0.90 -1.90 0.87
N THR A 135 1.07 -3.21 0.97
CA THR A 135 2.03 -3.97 0.17
C THR A 135 1.37 -5.17 -0.47
N TRP A 136 1.86 -5.55 -1.65
CA TRP A 136 1.33 -6.70 -2.38
C TRP A 136 2.43 -7.47 -3.09
N VAL A 137 2.42 -8.79 -2.95
CA VAL A 137 3.19 -9.74 -3.76
C VAL A 137 2.20 -10.46 -4.66
N ASN A 138 2.31 -10.23 -5.97
CA ASN A 138 1.40 -10.81 -6.96
C ASN A 138 1.62 -12.32 -7.14
N ALA A 139 0.56 -13.05 -7.43
CA ALA A 139 0.63 -14.52 -7.57
C ALA A 139 1.18 -14.95 -8.95
N ALA A 140 0.73 -14.33 -10.04
CA ALA A 140 1.05 -14.69 -11.42
C ALA A 140 1.73 -13.55 -12.18
N GLY A 141 2.39 -13.84 -13.31
CA GLY A 141 3.19 -12.85 -14.05
C GLY A 141 4.60 -12.66 -13.49
N ASN A 142 5.17 -11.47 -13.63
CA ASN A 142 6.49 -11.15 -13.07
C ASN A 142 6.49 -11.31 -11.55
N ARG A 143 7.65 -11.61 -10.93
CA ARG A 143 7.73 -11.68 -9.47
C ARG A 143 7.89 -10.27 -8.93
N GLU A 144 6.78 -9.64 -8.54
CA GLU A 144 6.70 -8.21 -8.27
C GLU A 144 6.30 -7.95 -6.81
N TYR A 145 6.83 -6.86 -6.25
CA TYR A 145 6.47 -6.38 -4.92
C TYR A 145 6.01 -4.93 -5.04
N TYR A 146 4.80 -4.65 -4.57
CA TYR A 146 4.17 -3.33 -4.63
C TYR A 146 4.13 -2.72 -3.24
N MET A 147 4.20 -1.39 -3.20
CA MET A 147 3.98 -0.62 -1.98
C MET A 147 3.37 0.73 -2.30
N ASN A 148 2.33 1.10 -1.57
CA ASN A 148 1.88 2.48 -1.48
C ASN A 148 1.78 2.91 -0.01
N CYS A 149 1.92 4.21 0.20
CA CYS A 149 1.75 4.85 1.50
C CYS A 149 0.70 5.94 1.38
N VAL A 150 -0.16 6.05 2.38
CA VAL A 150 -1.17 7.09 2.52
C VAL A 150 -0.92 7.76 3.85
N ASP A 151 -0.79 9.08 3.87
CA ASP A 151 -0.73 9.82 5.12
C ASP A 151 -2.16 10.02 5.65
N VAL A 152 -2.39 9.72 6.92
CA VAL A 152 -3.72 9.79 7.56
C VAL A 152 -3.62 10.43 8.93
N THR A 153 -4.71 11.03 9.40
CA THR A 153 -4.83 11.50 10.78
C THR A 153 -5.73 10.53 11.55
N LEU A 154 -5.19 9.89 12.58
CA LEU A 154 -5.93 9.02 13.48
C LEU A 154 -6.56 9.83 14.62
N THR A 155 -7.79 9.48 14.98
CA THR A 155 -8.59 10.13 16.02
C THR A 155 -9.28 9.11 16.92
N GLY A 156 -9.86 9.58 18.03
CA GLY A 156 -10.30 8.69 19.10
C GLY A 156 -9.08 8.00 19.73
N GLY A 157 -9.20 6.71 20.08
CA GLY A 157 -8.09 5.92 20.61
C GLY A 157 -7.54 6.41 21.97
N PRO A 158 -6.79 5.56 22.68
CA PRO A 158 -6.10 5.98 23.90
C PRO A 158 -4.86 6.83 23.55
N ALA A 159 -4.64 7.92 24.29
CA ALA A 159 -3.49 8.82 24.05
C ALA A 159 -2.13 8.11 24.19
N ASN A 160 -2.04 7.12 25.07
CA ASN A 160 -0.88 6.23 25.26
C ASN A 160 -1.04 4.88 24.53
N GLY A 161 -1.91 4.85 23.52
CA GLY A 161 -2.19 3.68 22.70
C GLY A 161 -0.97 3.14 21.98
N LYS A 162 -1.00 1.85 21.70
CA LYS A 162 0.03 1.14 20.94
C LYS A 162 -0.63 0.15 20.00
N VAL A 163 -0.12 0.09 18.78
CA VAL A 163 -0.46 -0.98 17.83
C VAL A 163 0.67 -1.99 17.86
N THR A 164 0.31 -3.25 18.11
CA THR A 164 1.25 -4.38 18.13
C THR A 164 0.84 -5.39 17.07
N GLY A 165 1.82 -5.95 16.39
CA GLY A 165 1.61 -6.88 15.29
C GLY A 165 2.94 -7.25 14.65
N PRO A 166 2.93 -8.17 13.67
CA PRO A 166 4.14 -8.55 12.98
C PRO A 166 4.69 -7.39 12.13
N GLU A 167 6.01 -7.40 11.91
CA GLU A 167 6.62 -6.53 10.91
C GLU A 167 6.04 -6.83 9.51
N ASN A 168 5.97 -5.80 8.68
CA ASN A 168 5.61 -5.95 7.28
C ASN A 168 6.66 -6.79 6.52
N LEU A 169 6.18 -7.76 5.74
CA LEU A 169 7.01 -8.59 4.88
C LEU A 169 7.62 -7.72 3.78
N ARG A 170 8.95 -7.80 3.63
CA ARG A 170 9.65 -7.26 2.47
C ARG A 170 9.99 -8.41 1.52
N ALA A 171 9.58 -8.29 0.26
CA ALA A 171 9.82 -9.31 -0.76
C ALA A 171 10.51 -8.69 -1.98
N ASN A 172 11.30 -9.49 -2.70
CA ASN A 172 12.01 -9.05 -3.91
C ASN A 172 12.85 -7.78 -3.68
N MET A 173 13.51 -7.71 -2.53
CA MET A 173 14.45 -6.64 -2.17
C MET A 173 15.89 -7.15 -2.39
N PRO A 174 16.87 -6.26 -2.64
CA PRO A 174 18.29 -6.63 -2.64
C PRO A 174 18.73 -7.32 -1.35
#